data_AF-A0A517TYB9-F1
#
_entry.id   AF-A0A517TYB9-F1
#
_cell.length_a   1.000
_cell.length_b   1.000
_cell.length_c   1.000
_cell.angle_alpha   90.00
_cell.angle_beta   90.00
_cell.angle_gamma   90.00
#
_symmetry.space_group_name_H-M   'P 1'
#
loop_
_entity.id
_entity.type
_entity.pdbx_description
1 polymer ?
#
loop_
_entity_poly.entity_id
_entity_poly.type
_entity_poly.pdbx_seq_one_letter_code
_entity_poly.pdbx_strand_id
1 'polypeptide(L)'
;MKRLIVALLLTAAVGMSSWSVASGQSVAPATSAAKSPPAPTATSSTTTAEAERAKIWDSPEMLRARAWLQEHDATSVKVTPEEAKEHQAELANLSAKQMKLFLLKFQHEEEIRQQEHAAFNLQRQGDVQRAMAMNQQLKQSYANVNADANQAAATAESSITQQQQFAQQDGLQKSDARASTVNNLLTRPIVGGYGYGGFGGGGVHYHFY
;
A
#
# COMPACT_ATOMS: atom_id res chain seq x y z
N MET A 1 2.46 -27.06 -43.54
CA MET A 1 1.59 -25.89 -43.27
C MET A 1 1.07 -25.99 -41.84
N LYS A 2 1.82 -25.48 -40.87
CA LYS A 2 1.38 -25.43 -39.46
C LYS A 2 0.58 -24.14 -39.28
N ARG A 3 -0.73 -24.27 -39.07
CA ARG A 3 -1.59 -23.17 -38.64
C ARG A 3 -1.29 -22.93 -37.17
N LEU A 4 -0.43 -21.96 -36.87
CA LEU A 4 -0.23 -21.48 -35.51
C LEU A 4 -1.27 -20.42 -35.23
N ILE A 5 -2.20 -20.82 -34.38
CA ILE A 5 -3.28 -20.01 -33.82
C ILE A 5 -2.61 -18.89 -33.01
N VAL A 6 -2.78 -17.65 -33.47
CA VAL A 6 -2.33 -16.45 -32.75
C VAL A 6 -3.21 -16.29 -31.52
N ALA A 7 -2.75 -16.87 -30.41
CA ALA A 7 -3.27 -16.59 -29.09
C ALA A 7 -2.75 -15.21 -28.66
N LEU A 8 -3.58 -14.20 -28.86
CA LEU A 8 -3.45 -12.90 -28.21
C LEU A 8 -3.70 -13.10 -26.71
N LEU A 9 -2.68 -13.52 -25.97
CA LEU A 9 -2.71 -13.66 -24.52
C LEU A 9 -2.44 -12.31 -23.86
N LEU A 10 -3.51 -11.55 -23.67
CA LEU A 10 -3.58 -10.45 -22.70
C LEU A 10 -4.82 -10.66 -21.83
N THR A 11 -4.79 -11.74 -21.04
CA THR A 11 -5.71 -11.98 -19.93
C THR A 11 -5.07 -11.48 -18.64
N ALA A 12 -5.36 -10.23 -18.29
CA ALA A 12 -5.40 -9.84 -16.88
C ALA A 12 -6.81 -10.16 -16.36
N ALA A 13 -6.87 -10.92 -15.28
CA ALA A 13 -8.07 -11.55 -14.76
C ALA A 13 -9.08 -10.56 -14.16
N VAL A 14 -10.30 -10.49 -14.71
CA VAL A 14 -11.54 -10.17 -13.97
C VAL A 14 -12.74 -10.82 -14.69
N GLY A 15 -13.53 -11.61 -13.94
CA GLY A 15 -14.99 -11.65 -14.08
C GLY A 15 -15.61 -12.52 -15.18
N MET A 16 -16.12 -13.67 -14.75
CA MET A 16 -17.12 -14.52 -15.42
C MET A 16 -18.25 -13.75 -16.12
N SER A 17 -18.59 -14.16 -17.35
CA SER A 17 -19.97 -14.47 -17.80
C SER A 17 -19.95 -14.96 -19.25
N SER A 18 -20.03 -16.28 -19.38
CA SER A 18 -20.18 -17.00 -20.65
C SER A 18 -21.61 -16.85 -21.15
N TRP A 19 -21.81 -16.36 -22.38
CA TRP A 19 -23.02 -16.75 -23.12
C TRP A 19 -22.74 -17.09 -24.58
N SER A 20 -23.15 -18.31 -24.88
CA SER A 20 -23.12 -19.02 -26.15
C SER A 20 -24.05 -18.36 -27.17
N VAL A 21 -23.56 -18.12 -28.39
CA VAL A 21 -24.44 -17.93 -29.55
C VAL A 21 -24.52 -19.25 -30.29
N ALA A 22 -25.73 -19.80 -30.28
CA ALA A 22 -26.13 -21.00 -31.00
C ALA A 22 -26.07 -20.76 -32.51
N SER A 23 -25.34 -21.61 -33.21
CA SER A 23 -25.36 -21.76 -34.67
C SER A 23 -26.68 -22.38 -35.11
N GLY A 24 -27.48 -21.60 -35.84
CA GLY A 24 -28.73 -22.00 -36.46
C GLY A 24 -28.66 -21.98 -37.98
N GLN A 25 -29.06 -23.12 -38.55
CA GLN A 25 -29.68 -23.32 -39.86
C GLN A 25 -28.86 -23.30 -41.17
N SER A 26 -28.62 -24.55 -41.59
CA SER A 26 -28.57 -25.06 -42.96
C SER A 26 -29.63 -24.47 -43.90
N VAL A 27 -29.18 -24.08 -45.09
CA VAL A 27 -29.85 -24.35 -46.37
C VAL A 27 -28.80 -24.32 -47.49
N ALA A 28 -28.69 -25.44 -48.22
CA ALA A 28 -28.01 -25.50 -49.51
C ALA A 28 -28.80 -24.69 -50.55
N PRO A 29 -28.14 -24.26 -51.64
CA PRO A 29 -28.55 -24.87 -52.91
C PRO A 29 -27.41 -25.15 -53.90
N ALA A 30 -27.66 -26.22 -54.66
CA ALA A 30 -27.40 -26.42 -56.09
C ALA A 30 -26.07 -25.98 -56.74
N THR A 31 -25.41 -27.00 -57.28
CA THR A 31 -24.48 -26.99 -58.41
C THR A 31 -24.86 -26.03 -59.54
N SER A 32 -23.89 -25.22 -59.97
CA SER A 32 -23.66 -24.88 -61.38
C SER A 32 -22.19 -24.51 -61.56
N ALA A 33 -21.50 -25.29 -62.40
CA ALA A 33 -20.15 -25.00 -62.86
C ALA A 33 -20.20 -23.77 -63.79
N ALA A 34 -19.83 -22.61 -63.27
CA ALA A 34 -19.63 -21.40 -64.06
C ALA A 34 -18.13 -21.19 -64.32
N LYS A 35 -17.80 -21.18 -65.60
CA LYS A 35 -16.52 -20.89 -66.23
C LYS A 35 -15.88 -19.63 -65.63
N SER A 36 -14.64 -19.76 -65.16
CA SER A 36 -13.80 -18.67 -64.63
C SER A 36 -13.71 -17.51 -65.63
N PRO A 37 -14.04 -16.27 -65.24
CA PRO A 37 -13.58 -15.10 -65.96
C PRO A 37 -12.07 -14.90 -65.69
N PRO A 38 -11.27 -14.47 -66.69
CA PRO A 38 -9.86 -14.15 -66.48
C PRO A 38 -9.73 -13.00 -65.48
N ALA A 39 -8.76 -13.12 -64.59
CA ALA A 39 -8.44 -12.14 -63.57
C ALA A 39 -8.19 -10.75 -64.19
N PRO A 40 -8.77 -9.65 -63.65
CA PRO A 40 -8.27 -8.34 -63.95
C PRO A 40 -6.87 -8.20 -63.35
N THR A 41 -5.90 -7.91 -64.20
CA THR A 41 -4.53 -7.50 -63.86
C THR A 41 -4.58 -6.25 -62.97
N ALA A 42 -4.58 -6.44 -61.65
CA ALA A 42 -4.40 -5.39 -60.67
C ALA A 42 -2.89 -5.14 -60.47
N THR A 43 -2.25 -4.41 -61.39
CA THR A 43 -0.82 -4.07 -61.27
C THR A 43 -0.58 -2.58 -60.94
N SER A 44 -1.63 -1.79 -60.74
CA SER A 44 -1.50 -0.33 -60.51
C SER A 44 -1.88 0.15 -59.11
N SER A 45 -2.48 -0.71 -58.26
CA SER A 45 -2.90 -0.37 -56.89
C SER A 45 -1.79 -0.60 -55.84
N THR A 46 -0.77 -1.38 -56.17
CA THR A 46 0.32 -1.75 -55.25
C THR A 46 1.22 -0.55 -54.93
N THR A 47 1.54 0.28 -55.93
CA THR A 47 2.49 1.39 -55.77
C THR A 47 1.98 2.50 -54.85
N THR A 48 0.68 2.82 -54.91
CA THR A 48 0.06 3.83 -54.04
C THR A 48 -0.07 3.31 -52.61
N ALA A 49 -0.43 2.03 -52.44
CA ALA A 49 -0.54 1.41 -51.11
C ALA A 49 0.84 1.30 -50.42
N GLU A 50 1.90 1.00 -51.17
CA GLU A 50 3.29 0.95 -50.69
C GLU A 50 3.77 2.34 -50.25
N ALA A 51 3.47 3.39 -51.03
CA ALA A 51 3.83 4.76 -50.70
C ALA A 51 3.10 5.28 -49.45
N GLU A 52 1.83 4.92 -49.26
CA GLU A 52 1.10 5.22 -48.02
C GLU A 52 1.69 4.47 -46.82
N ARG A 53 2.04 3.19 -46.99
CA ARG A 53 2.70 2.38 -45.96
C ARG A 53 4.02 3.03 -45.52
N ALA A 54 4.86 3.44 -46.47
CA ALA A 54 6.13 4.12 -46.18
C ALA A 54 5.92 5.42 -45.39
N LYS A 55 4.94 6.25 -45.78
CA LYS A 55 4.59 7.48 -45.03
C LYS A 55 4.16 7.20 -43.59
N ILE A 56 3.42 6.12 -43.35
CA ILE A 56 2.99 5.75 -42.00
C ILE A 56 4.18 5.17 -41.22
N TRP A 57 5.03 4.36 -41.87
CA TRP A 57 6.22 3.77 -41.26
C TRP A 57 7.21 4.82 -40.75
N ASP A 58 7.41 5.88 -41.52
CA ASP A 58 8.30 6.99 -41.18
C ASP A 58 7.62 8.08 -40.33
N SER A 59 6.34 7.88 -39.97
CA SER A 59 5.64 8.83 -39.10
C SER A 59 6.23 8.82 -37.68
N PRO A 60 6.22 9.96 -36.97
CA PRO A 60 6.75 10.04 -35.60
C PRO A 60 6.05 9.08 -34.63
N GLU A 61 4.74 8.85 -34.80
CA GLU A 61 3.97 7.88 -34.02
C GLU A 61 4.50 6.46 -34.18
N MET A 62 4.82 6.08 -35.42
CA MET A 62 5.28 4.72 -35.74
C MET A 62 6.72 4.50 -35.30
N LEU A 63 7.56 5.53 -35.35
CA LEU A 63 8.90 5.49 -34.75
C LEU A 63 8.84 5.31 -33.23
N ARG A 64 7.96 6.05 -32.54
CA ARG A 64 7.73 5.88 -31.09
C ARG A 64 7.23 4.49 -30.76
N ALA A 65 6.24 3.98 -31.51
CA ALA A 65 5.70 2.66 -31.28
C ALA A 65 6.73 1.53 -31.51
N ARG A 66 7.63 1.69 -32.49
CA ARG A 66 8.75 0.76 -32.71
C ARG A 66 9.77 0.77 -31.57
N ALA A 67 10.16 1.95 -31.11
CA ALA A 67 11.07 2.09 -29.98
C ALA A 67 10.46 1.48 -28.71
N TRP A 68 9.17 1.73 -28.48
CA TRP A 68 8.46 1.12 -27.36
C TRP A 68 8.40 -0.41 -27.45
N LEU A 69 8.10 -0.96 -28.63
CA LEU A 69 8.06 -2.43 -28.82
C LEU A 69 9.44 -3.06 -28.56
N GLN A 70 10.51 -2.41 -29.00
CA GLN A 70 11.89 -2.83 -28.71
C GLN A 70 12.19 -2.86 -27.22
N GLU A 71 11.81 -1.80 -26.50
CA GLU A 71 12.00 -1.72 -25.05
C GLU A 71 11.13 -2.73 -24.29
N HIS A 72 9.88 -2.89 -24.70
CA HIS A 72 8.95 -3.87 -24.13
C HIS A 72 9.48 -5.29 -24.29
N ASP A 73 9.93 -5.67 -25.49
CA ASP A 73 10.45 -7.01 -25.74
C ASP A 73 11.78 -7.25 -25.03
N ALA A 74 12.62 -6.21 -24.87
CA ALA A 74 13.87 -6.30 -24.11
C ALA A 74 13.66 -6.45 -22.59
N THR A 75 12.59 -5.85 -22.06
CA THR A 75 12.25 -5.92 -20.63
C THR A 75 11.38 -7.13 -20.28
N SER A 76 10.75 -7.74 -21.28
CA SER A 76 9.93 -8.92 -21.11
C SER A 76 10.77 -10.15 -20.79
N VAL A 77 10.46 -10.82 -19.68
CA VAL A 77 11.08 -12.10 -19.30
C VAL A 77 10.58 -13.26 -20.19
N LYS A 78 9.50 -13.04 -20.96
CA LYS A 78 8.81 -14.08 -21.74
C LYS A 78 9.18 -14.09 -23.22
N VAL A 79 9.83 -13.03 -23.70
CA VAL A 79 10.16 -12.86 -25.13
C VAL A 79 11.66 -13.04 -25.28
N THR A 80 12.05 -13.98 -26.12
CA THR A 80 13.45 -14.17 -26.48
C THR A 80 13.90 -13.08 -27.46
N PRO A 81 15.21 -12.78 -27.55
CA PRO A 81 15.72 -11.83 -28.54
C PRO A 81 15.45 -12.22 -30.00
N GLU A 82 15.21 -13.51 -30.27
CA GLU A 82 14.84 -14.00 -31.60
C GLU A 82 13.36 -13.67 -31.90
N GLU A 83 12.45 -13.96 -30.97
CA GLU A 83 11.03 -13.59 -31.08
C GLU A 83 10.83 -12.07 -31.18
N ALA A 84 11.65 -11.27 -30.46
CA ALA A 84 11.62 -9.81 -30.57
C ALA A 84 11.97 -9.30 -31.99
N LYS A 85 12.86 -10.01 -32.70
CA LYS A 85 13.17 -9.70 -34.11
C LYS A 85 12.03 -10.11 -35.03
N GLU A 86 11.38 -11.24 -34.75
CA GLU A 86 10.20 -11.68 -35.48
C GLU A 86 9.05 -10.66 -35.34
N HIS A 87 8.76 -10.18 -34.12
CA HIS A 87 7.76 -9.14 -33.89
C HIS A 87 8.03 -7.85 -34.68
N GLN A 88 9.30 -7.41 -34.75
CA GLN A 88 9.69 -6.24 -35.55
C GLN A 88 9.53 -6.49 -37.06
N ALA A 89 9.84 -7.70 -37.52
CA ALA A 89 9.67 -8.08 -38.92
C ALA A 89 8.18 -8.16 -39.30
N GLU A 90 7.34 -8.67 -38.40
CA GLU A 90 5.88 -8.70 -38.59
C GLU A 90 5.31 -7.28 -38.66
N LEU A 91 5.73 -6.39 -37.77
CA LEU A 91 5.32 -4.98 -37.78
C LEU A 91 5.72 -4.30 -39.10
N ALA A 92 6.93 -4.59 -39.59
CA ALA A 92 7.38 -4.10 -40.89
C ALA A 92 6.49 -4.63 -42.03
N ASN A 93 6.06 -5.89 -41.98
CA ASN A 93 5.25 -6.49 -43.05
C ASN A 93 3.76 -6.15 -43.00
N LEU A 94 3.30 -5.31 -42.07
CA LEU A 94 1.91 -4.87 -42.01
C LEU A 94 1.53 -4.00 -43.22
N SER A 95 0.30 -4.18 -43.70
CA SER A 95 -0.30 -3.27 -44.68
C SER A 95 -0.56 -1.89 -44.08
N ALA A 96 -0.66 -0.84 -44.91
CA ALA A 96 -0.95 0.52 -44.47
C ALA A 96 -2.19 0.62 -43.56
N LYS A 97 -3.25 -0.14 -43.86
CA LYS A 97 -4.47 -0.19 -43.03
C LYS A 97 -4.21 -0.83 -41.66
N GLN A 98 -3.46 -1.92 -41.62
CA GLN A 98 -3.10 -2.59 -40.37
C GLN A 98 -2.18 -1.73 -39.51
N MET A 99 -1.23 -1.01 -40.13
CA MET A 99 -0.38 -0.06 -39.41
C MET A 99 -1.19 1.08 -38.79
N LYS A 100 -2.18 1.64 -39.50
CA LYS A 100 -3.08 2.66 -38.91
C LYS A 100 -3.87 2.12 -37.72
N LEU A 101 -4.38 0.90 -37.81
CA LEU A 101 -5.09 0.25 -36.70
C LEU A 101 -4.17 -0.03 -35.51
N PHE A 102 -2.94 -0.49 -35.78
CA PHE A 102 -1.92 -0.68 -34.77
C PHE A 102 -1.60 0.64 -34.07
N LEU A 103 -1.38 1.72 -34.81
CA LEU A 103 -1.10 3.05 -34.25
C LEU A 103 -2.25 3.57 -33.39
N LEU A 104 -3.50 3.39 -33.83
CA LEU A 104 -4.66 3.80 -33.05
C LEU A 104 -4.71 3.07 -31.70
N LYS A 105 -4.47 1.75 -31.72
CA LYS A 105 -4.40 0.94 -30.50
C LYS A 105 -3.22 1.37 -29.62
N PHE A 106 -2.05 1.58 -30.22
CA PHE A 106 -0.84 2.00 -29.52
C PHE A 106 -1.05 3.36 -28.81
N GLN A 107 -1.63 4.34 -29.49
CA GLN A 107 -1.93 5.65 -28.91
C GLN A 107 -2.89 5.54 -27.74
N HIS A 108 -3.96 4.76 -27.88
CA HIS A 108 -4.91 4.53 -26.80
C HIS A 108 -4.25 3.88 -25.57
N GLU A 109 -3.39 2.87 -25.79
CA GLU A 109 -2.65 2.22 -24.71
C GLU A 109 -1.57 3.14 -24.11
N GLU A 110 -0.97 4.02 -24.90
CA GLU A 110 -0.04 5.05 -24.41
C GLU A 110 -0.76 6.04 -23.49
N GLU A 111 -1.95 6.52 -23.87
CA GLU A 111 -2.78 7.40 -23.03
C GLU A 111 -3.15 6.74 -21.70
N ILE A 112 -3.60 5.48 -21.73
CA ILE A 112 -3.92 4.72 -20.52
C ILE A 112 -2.68 4.60 -19.63
N ARG A 113 -1.53 4.20 -20.18
CA ARG A 113 -0.29 4.08 -19.40
C ARG A 113 0.15 5.41 -18.80
N GLN A 114 0.02 6.51 -19.52
CA GLN A 114 0.34 7.83 -18.99
C GLN A 114 -0.59 8.22 -17.83
N GLN A 115 -1.88 7.92 -17.95
CA GLN A 115 -2.85 8.15 -16.87
C GLN A 115 -2.52 7.29 -15.64
N GLU A 116 -2.22 6.00 -15.83
CA GLU A 116 -1.82 5.10 -14.75
C GLU A 116 -0.54 5.58 -14.05
N HIS A 117 0.47 5.99 -14.80
CA HIS A 117 1.70 6.55 -14.23
C HIS A 117 1.43 7.84 -13.45
N ALA A 118 0.58 8.73 -13.96
CA ALA A 118 0.19 9.94 -13.25
C ALA A 118 -0.56 9.62 -11.94
N ALA A 119 -1.53 8.70 -12.00
CA ALA A 119 -2.29 8.25 -10.83
C ALA A 119 -1.39 7.58 -9.78
N PHE A 120 -0.49 6.69 -10.22
CA PHE A 120 0.49 6.05 -9.34
C PHE A 120 1.39 7.08 -8.66
N ASN A 121 1.90 8.06 -9.41
CA ASN A 121 2.75 9.11 -8.85
C ASN A 121 1.99 9.98 -7.84
N LEU A 122 0.73 10.30 -8.09
CA LEU A 122 -0.12 11.04 -7.17
C LEU A 122 -0.38 10.23 -5.88
N GLN A 123 -0.73 8.96 -6.01
CA GLN A 123 -0.95 8.08 -4.87
C GLN A 123 0.32 7.93 -4.04
N ARG A 124 1.47 7.70 -4.67
CA ARG A 124 2.76 7.58 -4.00
C ARG A 124 3.10 8.85 -3.19
N GLN A 125 2.81 10.03 -3.73
CA GLN A 125 3.00 11.28 -2.99
C GLN A 125 2.07 11.37 -1.78
N GLY A 126 0.81 10.98 -1.92
CA GLY A 126 -0.14 10.92 -0.80
C GLY A 126 0.30 9.95 0.30
N ASP A 127 0.79 8.77 -0.07
CA ASP A 127 1.27 7.75 0.86
C ASP A 127 2.51 8.22 1.62
N VAL A 128 3.45 8.87 0.93
CA VAL A 128 4.64 9.46 1.57
C VAL A 128 4.24 10.56 2.54
N GLN A 129 3.31 11.45 2.19
CA GLN A 129 2.81 12.49 3.09
C GLN A 129 2.13 11.90 4.33
N ARG A 130 1.28 10.88 4.15
CA ARG A 130 0.61 10.18 5.25
C ARG A 130 1.63 9.51 6.17
N ALA A 131 2.63 8.84 5.61
CA ALA A 131 3.70 8.21 6.38
C ALA A 131 4.51 9.25 7.17
N MET A 132 4.81 10.42 6.59
CA MET A 132 5.47 11.52 7.30
C MET A 132 4.62 12.06 8.45
N ALA A 133 3.32 12.27 8.23
CA ALA A 133 2.40 12.73 9.27
C ALA A 133 2.31 11.72 10.43
N MET A 134 2.18 10.42 10.12
CA MET A 134 2.20 9.35 11.12
C MET A 134 3.52 9.30 11.89
N ASN A 135 4.67 9.49 11.21
CA ASN A 135 5.96 9.53 11.88
C ASN A 135 6.08 10.72 12.85
N GLN A 136 5.56 11.89 12.47
CA GLN A 136 5.52 13.06 13.35
C GLN A 136 4.62 12.82 14.57
N GLN A 137 3.41 12.27 14.37
CA GLN A 137 2.51 11.91 15.45
C GLN A 137 3.15 10.91 16.41
N LEU A 138 3.84 9.88 15.88
CA LEU A 138 4.53 8.89 16.69
C LEU A 138 5.67 9.53 17.52
N LYS A 139 6.44 10.44 16.94
CA LYS A 139 7.48 11.19 17.66
C LYS A 139 6.88 12.03 18.79
N GLN A 140 5.76 12.71 18.54
CA GLN A 140 5.05 13.47 19.56
C GLN A 140 4.51 12.57 20.66
N SER A 141 3.93 11.42 20.32
CA SER A 141 3.45 10.48 21.35
C SER A 141 4.57 9.95 22.22
N TYR A 142 5.75 9.66 21.65
CA TYR A 142 6.92 9.27 22.45
C TYR A 142 7.40 10.39 23.37
N ALA A 143 7.42 11.63 22.88
CA ALA A 143 7.78 12.79 23.71
C ALA A 143 6.80 12.98 24.88
N ASN A 144 5.49 12.85 24.62
CA ASN A 144 4.46 12.97 25.64
C ASN A 144 4.55 11.86 26.68
N VAL A 145 4.70 10.59 26.26
CA VAL A 145 4.88 9.45 27.19
C VAL A 145 6.10 9.67 28.08
N ASN A 146 7.19 10.18 27.52
CA ASN A 146 8.40 10.47 28.30
C ASN A 146 8.18 11.64 29.29
N ALA A 147 7.46 12.68 28.89
CA ALA A 147 7.10 13.78 29.78
C ALA A 147 6.18 13.32 30.92
N ASP A 148 5.15 12.53 30.61
CA ASP A 148 4.20 11.99 31.59
C ASP A 148 4.91 11.05 32.58
N ALA A 149 5.80 10.18 32.09
CA ALA A 149 6.60 9.30 32.94
C ALA A 149 7.49 10.11 33.90
N ASN A 150 8.13 11.18 33.41
CA ASN A 150 8.96 12.05 34.25
C ASN A 150 8.12 12.81 35.29
N GLN A 151 6.93 13.29 34.93
CA GLN A 151 6.03 13.96 35.87
C GLN A 151 5.50 12.99 36.94
N ALA A 152 5.14 11.77 36.54
CA ALA A 152 4.71 10.72 37.46
C ALA A 152 5.85 10.34 38.43
N ALA A 153 7.08 10.22 37.93
CA ALA A 153 8.26 9.96 38.75
C ALA A 153 8.52 11.08 39.76
N ALA A 154 8.51 12.35 39.32
CA ALA A 154 8.71 13.49 40.21
C ALA A 154 7.63 13.59 41.30
N THR A 155 6.38 13.27 40.95
CA THR A 155 5.27 13.24 41.91
C THR A 155 5.48 12.12 42.94
N ALA A 156 5.83 10.92 42.49
CA ALA A 156 6.14 9.80 43.36
C ALA A 156 7.30 10.12 44.32
N GLU A 157 8.41 10.68 43.82
CA GLU A 157 9.55 11.10 44.65
C GLU A 157 9.14 12.12 45.72
N SER A 158 8.31 13.10 45.37
CA SER A 158 7.82 14.09 46.33
C SER A 158 6.99 13.45 47.45
N SER A 159 6.12 12.49 47.11
CA SER A 159 5.29 11.78 48.08
C SER A 159 6.11 10.88 49.00
N ILE A 160 7.10 10.17 48.46
CA ILE A 160 8.02 9.33 49.24
C ILE A 160 8.82 10.21 50.21
N THR A 161 9.31 11.35 49.73
CA THR A 161 10.08 12.30 50.55
C THR A 161 9.23 12.84 51.71
N GLN A 162 7.99 13.26 51.44
CA GLN A 162 7.07 13.71 52.50
C GLN A 162 6.78 12.59 53.51
N GLN A 163 6.53 11.37 53.03
CA GLN A 163 6.27 10.23 53.91
C GLN A 163 7.47 9.92 54.82
N GLN A 164 8.69 9.99 54.29
CA GLN A 164 9.90 9.83 55.09
C GLN A 164 10.05 10.94 56.13
N GLN A 165 9.75 12.20 55.78
CA GLN A 165 9.78 13.31 56.74
C GLN A 165 8.77 13.12 57.87
N PHE A 166 7.53 12.71 57.57
CA PHE A 166 6.53 12.41 58.59
C PHE A 166 6.96 11.24 59.49
N ALA A 167 7.51 10.17 58.90
CA ALA A 167 8.00 9.03 59.68
C ALA A 167 9.18 9.40 60.61
N GLN A 168 10.07 10.30 60.16
CA GLN A 168 11.16 10.81 61.00
C GLN A 168 10.64 11.68 62.16
N GLN A 169 9.68 12.57 61.88
CA GLN A 169 9.07 13.41 62.93
C GLN A 169 8.30 12.57 63.96
N ASP A 170 7.52 11.59 63.51
CA ASP A 170 6.83 10.65 64.39
C ASP A 170 7.82 9.81 65.22
N GLY A 171 8.92 9.38 64.61
CA GLY A 171 10.02 8.70 65.29
C GLY A 171 10.65 9.54 66.41
N LEU A 172 10.94 10.82 66.14
CA LEU A 172 11.46 11.78 67.13
C LEU A 172 10.46 12.00 68.26
N GLN A 173 9.19 12.30 67.95
CA GLN A 173 8.14 12.49 68.95
C GLN A 173 7.95 11.25 69.83
N LYS A 174 7.98 10.04 69.25
CA LYS A 174 7.91 8.79 70.02
C LYS A 174 9.15 8.60 70.90
N SER A 175 10.33 9.00 70.44
CA SER A 175 11.55 8.93 71.24
C SER A 175 11.53 9.93 72.41
N ASP A 176 11.05 11.16 72.18
CA ASP A 176 10.88 12.18 73.22
C ASP A 176 9.80 11.77 74.23
N ALA A 177 8.68 11.21 73.76
CA ALA A 177 7.63 10.68 74.61
C ALA A 177 8.13 9.51 75.47
N ARG A 178 8.97 8.63 74.92
CA ARG A 178 9.62 7.56 75.68
C ARG A 178 10.63 8.11 76.69
N ALA A 179 11.46 9.08 76.30
CA ALA A 179 12.42 9.71 77.20
C ALA A 179 11.71 10.45 78.36
N SER A 180 10.64 11.18 78.07
CA SER A 180 9.78 11.83 79.07
C SER A 180 9.12 10.81 80.00
N THR A 181 8.58 9.71 79.45
CA THR A 181 7.98 8.64 80.25
C THR A 181 9.02 7.99 81.17
N VAL A 182 10.20 7.63 80.66
CA VAL A 182 11.28 7.04 81.47
C VAL A 182 11.74 8.01 82.56
N ASN A 183 11.89 9.30 82.24
CA ASN A 183 12.27 10.31 83.24
C ASN A 183 11.18 10.46 84.31
N ASN A 184 9.90 10.47 83.92
CA ASN A 184 8.77 10.55 84.85
C ASN A 184 8.64 9.30 85.74
N LEU A 185 9.04 8.11 85.25
CA LEU A 185 9.12 6.90 86.07
C LEU A 185 10.30 6.93 87.07
N LEU A 186 11.40 7.62 86.78
CA LEU A 186 12.51 7.78 87.73
C LEU A 186 12.23 8.83 88.81
N THR A 187 11.36 9.82 88.56
CA THR A 187 11.08 10.92 89.50
C THR A 187 9.79 10.77 90.31
N ARG A 188 8.99 9.71 90.10
CA ARG A 188 7.79 9.46 90.91
C ARG A 188 8.12 8.61 92.14
N PRO A 189 7.66 9.00 93.34
CA PRO A 189 7.69 8.10 94.49
C PRO A 189 6.76 6.92 94.21
N ILE A 190 7.25 5.70 94.48
CA ILE A 190 6.50 4.46 94.34
C ILE A 190 5.26 4.54 95.25
N VAL A 191 4.09 4.80 94.68
CA VAL A 191 2.79 4.64 95.33
C VAL A 191 1.91 3.85 94.37
N GLY A 192 1.57 2.63 94.80
CA GLY A 192 0.83 1.65 94.02
C GLY A 192 -0.58 2.10 93.63
N GLY A 193 -1.03 1.63 92.48
CA GLY A 193 -2.39 1.85 91.99
C GLY A 193 -2.67 1.02 90.76
N TYR A 194 -3.43 -0.07 90.96
CA TYR A 194 -4.02 -0.91 89.92
C TYR A 194 -5.00 -0.08 89.06
N GLY A 195 -4.94 -0.25 87.73
CA GLY A 195 -5.87 0.38 86.80
C GLY A 195 -6.00 -0.44 85.52
N TYR A 196 -7.14 -1.11 85.38
CA TYR A 196 -7.52 -2.05 84.33
C TYR A 196 -8.56 -1.38 83.41
N GLY A 197 -8.48 -1.60 82.09
CA GLY A 197 -9.53 -1.24 81.10
C GLY A 197 -9.10 -0.15 80.10
N GLY A 198 -9.36 -0.25 78.80
CA GLY A 198 -10.15 -1.22 78.04
C GLY A 198 -9.91 -1.05 76.54
N PHE A 199 -10.16 -2.14 75.81
CA PHE A 199 -10.12 -2.26 74.35
C PHE A 199 -11.25 -1.49 73.68
N GLY A 200 -11.05 -1.05 72.43
CA GLY A 200 -12.10 -1.15 71.41
C GLY A 200 -12.24 -0.02 70.39
N GLY A 201 -11.83 -0.29 69.14
CA GLY A 201 -12.70 -0.09 67.98
C GLY A 201 -12.57 1.22 67.20
N GLY A 202 -11.54 1.30 66.34
CA GLY A 202 -11.51 2.26 65.24
C GLY A 202 -12.42 1.84 64.08
N GLY A 203 -13.12 2.80 63.49
CA GLY A 203 -13.81 2.67 62.21
C GLY A 203 -13.46 3.87 61.33
N VAL A 204 -12.64 3.65 60.30
CA VAL A 204 -12.31 4.65 59.28
C VAL A 204 -13.24 4.42 58.10
N HIS A 205 -14.07 5.41 57.77
CA HIS A 205 -14.89 5.43 56.56
C HIS A 205 -14.10 6.08 55.41
N TYR A 206 -13.96 5.39 54.28
CA TYR A 206 -13.37 5.93 53.06
C TYR A 206 -14.49 6.50 52.17
N HIS A 207 -14.35 7.75 51.74
CA HIS A 207 -15.10 8.32 50.63
C HIS A 207 -14.16 8.44 49.43
N PHE A 208 -14.53 7.79 48.31
CA PHE A 208 -13.91 7.99 47.01
C PHE A 208 -14.74 9.03 46.25
N TYR A 209 -14.08 10.05 45.71
CA TYR A 209 -14.59 10.95 44.68
C TYR A 209 -13.72 10.79 43.43
#